data_AF-A0A0P6XEE0-F1
#
_entry.id   AF-A0A0P6XEE0-F1
#
_cell.length_a   1.000
_cell.length_b   1.000
_cell.length_c   1.000
_cell.angle_alpha   90.00
_cell.angle_beta   90.00
_cell.angle_gamma   90.00
#
_symmetry.space_group_name_H-M   'P 1'
#
loop_
_entity.id
_entity.type
_entity.pdbx_description
1 polymer ?
#
loop_
_entity_poly.entity_id
_entity_poly.type
_entity_poly.pdbx_seq_one_letter_code
_entity_poly.pdbx_strand_id
1 'polypeptide(L)'
;MSQLSLDTSSKAEEIQINILRSMSIVEKLRLAEQLNQTRDRLAFYGLRKRFPDASNRELQRRFFDIKLGYELANKVYGSIEQWCNNEIIE
;
A
#
# COMPACT_ATOMS: atom_id res chain seq x y z
N MET A 1 20.85 -19.68 -6.89
CA MET A 1 20.19 -18.44 -6.40
C MET A 1 19.54 -18.79 -5.08
N SER A 2 19.62 -17.91 -4.08
CA SER A 2 18.85 -18.05 -2.84
C SER A 2 17.36 -17.83 -3.14
N GLN A 3 16.47 -18.60 -2.50
CA GLN A 3 15.03 -18.39 -2.57
C GLN A 3 14.70 -16.97 -2.05
N LEU A 4 13.85 -16.23 -2.77
CA LEU A 4 13.48 -14.85 -2.45
C LEU A 4 12.42 -14.78 -1.35
N SER A 5 11.55 -15.79 -1.24
CA SER A 5 10.50 -15.89 -0.23
C SER A 5 10.31 -17.32 0.27
N LEU A 6 10.36 -17.52 1.60
CA LEU A 6 10.19 -18.84 2.22
C LEU A 6 8.78 -19.42 2.02
N ASP A 7 7.78 -18.56 1.88
CA ASP A 7 6.37 -18.95 1.66
C ASP A 7 6.07 -19.33 0.19
N THR A 8 7.05 -19.20 -0.70
CA THR A 8 6.90 -19.51 -2.14
C THR A 8 7.84 -20.62 -2.55
N SER A 9 7.33 -21.80 -2.91
CA SER A 9 8.18 -22.92 -3.34
C SER A 9 9.13 -22.52 -4.48
N SER A 10 10.35 -23.10 -4.51
CA SER A 10 11.36 -22.76 -5.52
C SER A 10 10.87 -22.94 -6.97
N LYS A 11 10.01 -23.94 -7.21
CA LYS A 11 9.40 -24.17 -8.53
C LYS A 11 8.44 -23.04 -8.93
N ALA A 12 7.64 -22.56 -7.99
CA ALA A 12 6.72 -21.44 -8.25
C ALA A 12 7.50 -20.13 -8.47
N GLU A 13 8.56 -19.89 -7.70
CA GLU A 13 9.43 -18.72 -7.87
C GLU A 13 10.12 -18.73 -9.24
N GLU A 14 10.61 -19.88 -9.71
CA GLU A 14 11.20 -20.01 -11.04
C GLU A 14 10.20 -19.66 -12.15
N ILE A 15 8.96 -20.16 -12.06
CA ILE A 15 7.89 -19.82 -13.00
C ILE A 15 7.59 -18.32 -12.97
N GLN A 16 7.46 -17.73 -11.78
CA GLN A 16 7.22 -16.30 -11.61
C GLN A 16 8.32 -15.45 -12.25
N ILE A 17 9.60 -15.78 -11.99
CA ILE A 17 10.74 -15.06 -12.55
C ILE A 17 10.76 -15.16 -14.08
N ASN A 18 10.49 -16.33 -14.63
CA ASN A 18 10.47 -16.53 -16.09
C ASN A 18 9.34 -15.73 -16.75
N ILE A 19 8.16 -15.68 -16.15
CA ILE A 19 7.05 -14.83 -16.60
C ILE A 19 7.44 -13.34 -16.53
N LEU A 20 8.01 -12.89 -15.42
CA LEU A 20 8.42 -11.49 -15.29
C LEU A 20 9.53 -11.14 -16.29
N ARG A 21 10.46 -12.04 -16.58
CA ARG A 21 11.54 -11.79 -17.55
C ARG A 21 11.03 -11.68 -18.99
N SER A 22 10.00 -12.44 -19.36
CA SER A 22 9.42 -12.41 -20.71
C SER A 22 8.53 -11.19 -20.97
N MET A 23 8.03 -10.52 -19.91
CA MET A 23 7.22 -9.31 -20.04
C MET A 23 8.01 -8.11 -20.58
N SER A 24 7.35 -7.33 -21.43
CA SER A 24 7.78 -5.99 -21.83
C SER A 24 7.79 -5.02 -20.63
N ILE A 25 8.46 -3.88 -20.79
CA ILE A 25 8.52 -2.84 -19.75
C ILE A 25 7.12 -2.31 -19.42
N VAL A 26 6.26 -2.13 -20.43
CA VAL A 26 4.89 -1.61 -20.24
C VAL A 26 4.04 -2.59 -19.44
N GLU A 27 4.15 -3.90 -19.72
CA GLU A 27 3.42 -4.93 -18.97
C GLU A 27 3.88 -5.00 -17.51
N LYS A 28 5.19 -4.89 -17.27
CA LYS A 28 5.76 -4.83 -15.91
C LYS A 28 5.22 -3.63 -15.13
N LEU A 29 5.19 -2.45 -15.75
CA LEU A 29 4.66 -1.25 -15.11
C LEU A 29 3.17 -1.38 -14.79
N ARG A 30 2.38 -1.94 -15.71
CA ARG A 30 0.95 -2.21 -15.47
C ARG A 30 0.73 -3.20 -14.33
N LEU A 31 1.53 -4.27 -14.27
CA LEU A 31 1.47 -5.23 -13.16
C LEU A 31 1.82 -4.56 -11.82
N ALA A 32 2.87 -3.74 -11.79
CA ALA A 32 3.26 -2.99 -10.60
C ALA A 32 2.16 -2.00 -10.14
N GLU A 33 1.49 -1.33 -11.09
CA GLU A 33 0.35 -0.46 -10.78
C GLU A 33 -0.80 -1.24 -10.13
N GLN A 34 -1.19 -2.37 -10.72
CA GLN A 34 -2.26 -3.24 -10.21
C GLN A 34 -1.95 -3.75 -8.79
N LEU A 35 -0.68 -4.11 -8.53
CA LEU A 35 -0.23 -4.52 -7.20
C LEU A 35 -0.34 -3.36 -6.19
N ASN A 36 0.04 -2.14 -6.58
CA ASN A 36 -0.11 -0.95 -5.72
C ASN A 36 -1.58 -0.66 -5.41
N GLN A 37 -2.47 -0.73 -6.41
CA GLN A 37 -3.91 -0.55 -6.19
C GLN A 37 -4.48 -1.62 -5.24
N THR A 38 -4.04 -2.88 -5.40
CA THR A 38 -4.47 -3.99 -4.54
C THR A 38 -3.99 -3.80 -3.11
N ARG A 39 -2.71 -3.45 -2.91
CA ARG A 39 -2.15 -3.11 -1.60
C ARG A 39 -2.96 -2.00 -0.93
N ASP A 40 -3.24 -0.92 -1.66
CA ASP A 40 -3.95 0.25 -1.10
C ASP A 40 -5.38 -0.15 -0.67
N ARG A 41 -6.09 -0.96 -1.47
CA ARG A 41 -7.40 -1.51 -1.09
C ARG A 41 -7.33 -2.38 0.17
N LEU A 42 -6.37 -3.31 0.23
CA LEU A 42 -6.18 -4.18 1.40
C LEU A 42 -5.88 -3.38 2.67
N ALA A 43 -5.08 -2.32 2.57
CA ALA A 43 -4.81 -1.41 3.68
C ALA A 43 -6.10 -0.75 4.18
N PHE A 44 -6.95 -0.24 3.28
CA PHE A 44 -8.26 0.34 3.65
C PHE A 44 -9.21 -0.69 4.28
N TYR A 45 -9.28 -1.91 3.75
CA TYR A 45 -10.07 -2.98 4.38
C TYR A 45 -9.59 -3.28 5.80
N GLY A 46 -8.27 -3.39 5.99
CA GLY A 46 -7.67 -3.60 7.31
C GLY A 46 -7.97 -2.44 8.27
N LEU A 47 -7.91 -1.19 7.79
CA LEU A 47 -8.25 -0.01 8.58
C LEU A 47 -9.72 0.00 9.00
N ARG A 48 -10.66 -0.26 8.08
CA ARG A 48 -12.09 -0.35 8.42
C ARG A 48 -12.37 -1.44 9.45
N LYS A 49 -11.66 -2.57 9.38
CA LYS A 49 -11.80 -3.64 10.37
C LYS A 49 -11.29 -3.24 11.76
N ARG A 50 -10.21 -2.45 11.83
CA ARG A 50 -9.61 -2.00 13.11
C ARG A 50 -10.33 -0.78 13.70
N PHE A 51 -10.91 0.07 12.86
CA PHE A 51 -11.56 1.31 13.24
C PHE A 51 -12.97 1.36 12.62
N PRO A 52 -13.92 0.56 13.13
CA PRO A 52 -15.25 0.42 12.53
C PRO A 52 -16.05 1.73 12.53
N ASP A 53 -15.85 2.58 13.53
CA ASP A 53 -16.58 3.84 13.71
C ASP A 53 -15.85 5.06 13.12
N ALA A 54 -14.65 4.87 12.57
CA ALA A 54 -13.86 5.96 12.01
C ALA A 54 -14.50 6.49 10.71
N SER A 55 -14.52 7.80 10.57
CA SER A 55 -14.96 8.44 9.34
C SER A 55 -14.04 8.09 8.16
N ASN A 56 -14.53 8.18 6.92
CA ASN A 56 -13.69 7.98 5.73
C ASN A 56 -12.48 8.94 5.71
N ARG A 57 -12.62 10.14 6.26
CA ARG A 57 -11.56 11.15 6.34
C ARG A 57 -10.46 10.73 7.31
N GLU A 58 -10.84 10.22 8.48
CA GLU A 58 -9.90 9.66 9.45
C GLU A 58 -9.18 8.43 8.88
N LEU A 59 -9.93 7.52 8.23
CA LEU A 59 -9.36 6.33 7.58
C LEU A 59 -8.34 6.70 6.51
N GLN A 60 -8.60 7.75 5.72
CA GLN A 60 -7.65 8.26 4.74
C GLN A 60 -6.37 8.78 5.41
N ARG A 61 -6.48 9.49 6.53
CA ARG A 61 -5.29 9.95 7.25
C ARG A 61 -4.48 8.81 7.82
N ARG A 62 -5.13 7.83 8.46
CA ARG A 62 -4.47 6.61 8.97
C ARG A 62 -3.83 5.79 7.84
N PHE A 63 -4.41 5.82 6.64
CA PHE A 63 -3.81 5.20 5.46
C PHE A 63 -2.46 5.84 5.09
N PHE A 64 -2.32 7.16 5.23
CA PHE A 64 -1.02 7.81 4.99
C PHE A 64 0.05 7.40 5.99
N ASP A 65 -0.30 7.12 7.25
CA ASP A 65 0.67 6.56 8.22
C ASP A 65 1.20 5.19 7.77
N ILE A 66 0.34 4.36 7.16
CA ILE A 66 0.76 3.05 6.60
C ILE A 66 1.63 3.24 5.36
N LYS A 67 1.27 4.18 4.48
CA LYS A 67 1.90 4.35 3.16
C LYS A 67 3.25 5.07 3.23
N LEU A 68 3.37 6.08 4.09
CA LEU A 68 4.54 6.95 4.18
C LEU A 68 5.34 6.75 5.47
N GLY A 69 4.75 6.09 6.47
CA GLY A 69 5.23 6.13 7.85
C GLY A 69 4.66 7.33 8.60
N TYR A 70 4.52 7.18 9.91
CA TYR A 70 3.91 8.17 10.80
C TYR A 70 4.58 9.55 10.73
N GLU A 71 5.91 9.61 10.75
CA GLU A 71 6.65 10.88 10.75
C GLU A 71 6.41 11.71 9.48
N LEU A 72 6.57 11.08 8.31
CA LEU A 72 6.38 11.76 7.04
C LEU A 72 4.90 12.11 6.81
N ALA A 73 3.98 11.22 7.19
CA ALA A 73 2.55 11.49 7.10
C ALA A 73 2.14 12.68 7.96
N ASN A 74 2.66 12.81 9.19
CA ASN A 74 2.42 13.98 10.04
C ASN A 74 3.03 15.26 9.46
N LYS A 75 4.23 15.18 8.87
CA LYS A 75 4.85 16.37 8.28
C LYS A 75 4.06 16.91 7.09
N VAL A 76 3.48 16.02 6.27
CA VAL A 76 2.78 16.38 5.03
C VAL A 76 1.29 16.65 5.25
N TYR A 77 0.64 15.89 6.13
CA TYR A 77 -0.81 15.90 6.32
C TYR A 77 -1.25 16.24 7.76
N GLY A 78 -0.30 16.55 8.65
CA GLY A 78 -0.53 16.83 10.08
C GLY A 78 -1.06 15.67 10.89
N SER A 79 -1.49 15.96 12.12
CA SER A 79 -2.09 14.98 12.99
C SER A 79 -3.47 14.52 12.47
N ILE A 80 -3.99 13.44 13.06
CA ILE A 80 -5.34 12.95 12.72
C ILE A 80 -6.40 13.99 13.04
N GLU A 81 -6.27 14.67 14.18
CA GLU A 81 -7.16 15.73 14.62
C GLU A 81 -7.16 16.89 13.63
N GLN A 82 -5.97 17.40 13.28
CA GLN A 82 -5.80 18.50 12.33
C GLN A 82 -6.38 18.15 10.95
N TRP A 83 -6.10 16.94 10.46
CA TRP A 83 -6.64 16.45 9.20
C TRP A 83 -8.17 16.39 9.21
N CYS A 84 -8.76 15.80 10.26
CA CYS A 84 -10.20 15.67 10.40
C CYS A 84 -10.91 17.03 10.53
N ASN A 85 -10.27 18.02 11.14
CA ASN A 85 -10.81 19.37 11.32
C ASN A 85 -10.65 20.29 10.09
N ASN A 86 -10.03 19.82 9.00
CA ASN A 86 -9.65 20.63 7.82
C ASN A 86 -8.69 21.79 8.15
N GLU A 87 -7.88 21.66 9.21
CA GLU A 87 -6.91 22.70 9.61
C GLU A 87 -5.66 22.71 8.71
N ILE A 88 -5.61 21.83 7.72
CA ILE A 88 -4.50 21.66 6.78
C ILE A 88 -5.09 21.62 5.38
N ILE A 89 -5.35 22.81 4.83
CA ILE A 89 -5.62 23.03 3.41
C ILE A 89 -5.00 24.36 3.01
N GLU A 90 -3.74 24.32 2.57
CA GLU A 90 -3.21 24.88 1.30
C GLU A 90 -1.75 24.43 1.12
#